data_AF-A0A2K6UWG7-F1
#
_entry.id   AF-A0A2K6UWG7-F1
#
_cell.length_a   1.000
_cell.length_b   1.000
_cell.length_c   1.000
_cell.angle_alpha   90.00
_cell.angle_beta   90.00
_cell.angle_gamma   90.00
#
_symmetry.space_group_name_H-M   'P 1'
#
loop_
_entity.id
_entity.type
_entity.pdbx_description
1 polymer ?
#
loop_
_entity_poly.entity_id
_entity_poly.type
_entity_poly.pdbx_seq_one_letter_code
_entity_poly.pdbx_strand_id
1 'polypeptide(L)'
;MDALCGSGKFGSKFWVLGVLLWCISWADLFYSFHGLVHGRAPAPVFFVTPLVVGVTMLLATLLIQYERLQGVQSSGVLIIFWFLCVVCAIIPFRSKILSAKAEGEISDPFRFTTFYIYFALVLSALILACFREKPPLFSAKNVDPNPYPETSAGFLSRLFFWWFTKMAIHGYRHPLEEKDLWSLKEEDRSQMVVQQLLEAWRKQQKQTARHKAAAAPGEKASSEDEVLLGTQPRPRQPSFLQALLTTFGSSLLISACFKLIQDLLSFINPQLLSVLIRFISNPMAPSWWGFLVAGLMFLCSMMQSLILQQYYHCIFVTGLKFRTGIIGVIYRKALVITNSVKRASTVGEIVNLMSVDAQRFMDLVPFLNLLWSAPLQIILAMYFLWQNLGPSVLAGVALMVLLIPLNGAVAMKMRAFQVEQMKLKDSRIKLMSEILNGIKVLKLYAWEPSFLQQVEGIRLRELQLLRKAAYLHAISTFIWVCSPFLVRLSTGLGPCLWGSGCPGMARAQWTPP
;
A
#
# COMPACT_ATOMS: atom_id res chain seq x y z
N MET A 1 -2.46 -17.42 -41.03
CA MET A 1 -2.62 -15.99 -41.39
C MET A 1 -3.85 -15.34 -40.74
N ASP A 2 -4.77 -16.10 -40.14
CA ASP A 2 -6.00 -15.54 -39.51
C ASP A 2 -5.80 -14.81 -38.17
N ALA A 3 -4.65 -14.98 -37.51
CA ALA A 3 -4.31 -14.21 -36.31
C ALA A 3 -3.79 -12.78 -36.61
N LEU A 4 -3.42 -12.49 -37.88
CA LEU A 4 -2.90 -11.18 -38.30
C LEU A 4 -4.01 -10.13 -38.48
N CYS A 5 -5.23 -10.55 -38.82
CA CYS A 5 -6.35 -9.63 -39.09
C CYS A 5 -7.13 -9.21 -37.82
N GLY A 6 -6.95 -9.91 -36.70
CA GLY A 6 -7.66 -9.62 -35.44
C GLY A 6 -6.95 -8.64 -34.51
N SER A 7 -5.66 -8.35 -34.71
CA SER A 7 -4.84 -7.54 -33.80
C SER A 7 -4.90 -6.03 -34.11
N GLY A 8 -5.07 -5.65 -35.39
CA GLY A 8 -5.22 -4.26 -35.81
C GLY A 8 -6.58 -3.62 -35.45
N LYS A 9 -7.60 -4.43 -35.18
CA LYS A 9 -8.99 -3.94 -35.02
C LYS A 9 -9.26 -3.21 -33.71
N PHE A 10 -8.55 -3.49 -32.61
CA PHE A 10 -8.81 -2.79 -31.33
C PHE A 10 -7.98 -1.50 -31.21
N GLY A 11 -6.77 -1.51 -31.75
CA GLY A 11 -5.93 -0.31 -31.79
C GLY A 11 -6.39 0.76 -32.75
N SER A 12 -6.90 0.34 -33.91
CA SER A 12 -7.58 1.24 -34.83
C SER A 12 -8.77 1.95 -34.16
N LYS A 13 -9.50 1.30 -33.25
CA LYS A 13 -10.65 1.92 -32.56
C LYS A 13 -10.24 3.08 -31.65
N PHE A 14 -9.17 2.94 -30.86
CA PHE A 14 -8.69 4.04 -30.00
C PHE A 14 -8.21 5.25 -30.79
N TRP A 15 -7.49 4.99 -31.88
CA TRP A 15 -7.04 6.06 -32.77
C TRP A 15 -8.22 6.75 -33.46
N VAL A 16 -9.20 5.98 -33.98
CA VAL A 16 -10.42 6.51 -34.59
C VAL A 16 -11.21 7.35 -33.59
N LEU A 17 -11.41 6.87 -32.35
CA LEU A 17 -12.10 7.64 -31.30
C LEU A 17 -11.36 8.93 -30.95
N GLY A 18 -10.04 8.85 -30.87
CA GLY A 18 -9.18 10.00 -30.66
C GLY A 18 -9.32 11.08 -31.73
N VAL A 19 -9.28 10.66 -32.99
CA VAL A 19 -9.47 11.56 -34.15
C VAL A 19 -10.88 12.15 -34.17
N LEU A 20 -11.92 11.35 -33.87
CA LEU A 20 -13.30 11.84 -33.78
C LEU A 20 -13.48 12.88 -32.68
N LEU A 21 -12.92 12.65 -31.49
CA LEU A 21 -12.94 13.60 -30.37
C LEU A 21 -12.22 14.92 -30.73
N TRP A 22 -11.10 14.82 -31.45
CA TRP A 22 -10.39 15.97 -31.96
C TRP A 22 -11.25 16.75 -32.97
N CYS A 23 -11.80 16.08 -33.99
CA CYS A 23 -12.65 16.71 -34.99
C CYS A 23 -13.86 17.45 -34.39
N ILE A 24 -14.51 16.89 -33.37
CA ILE A 24 -15.65 17.53 -32.68
C ILE A 24 -15.21 18.81 -31.97
N SER A 25 -14.05 18.78 -31.31
CA SER A 25 -13.50 19.94 -30.61
C SER A 25 -13.19 21.09 -31.58
N TRP A 26 -12.68 20.76 -32.77
CA TRP A 26 -12.42 21.74 -33.83
C TRP A 26 -13.71 22.24 -34.48
N ALA A 27 -14.72 21.38 -34.66
CA ALA A 27 -16.02 21.79 -35.19
C ALA A 27 -16.69 22.86 -34.29
N ASP A 28 -16.61 22.71 -32.96
CA ASP A 28 -17.09 23.71 -32.01
C ASP A 28 -16.31 25.03 -32.09
N LEU A 29 -14.98 24.96 -32.31
CA LEU A 29 -14.14 26.14 -32.48
C LEU A 29 -14.47 26.90 -33.78
N PHE A 30 -14.58 26.20 -34.91
CA PHE A 30 -14.95 26.79 -36.20
C PHE A 30 -16.36 27.38 -36.19
N TYR A 31 -17.31 26.75 -35.49
CA TYR A 31 -18.65 27.30 -35.29
C TYR A 31 -18.62 28.64 -34.55
N SER A 32 -17.77 28.78 -33.51
CA SER A 32 -17.56 30.04 -32.80
C SER A 32 -16.95 31.13 -33.70
N PHE A 33 -15.98 30.79 -34.56
CA PHE A 33 -15.43 31.72 -35.56
C PHE A 33 -16.45 32.12 -36.64
N HIS A 34 -17.24 31.18 -37.13
CA HIS A 34 -18.29 31.45 -38.09
C HIS A 34 -19.35 32.42 -37.52
N GLY A 35 -19.70 32.25 -36.24
CA GLY A 35 -20.57 33.18 -35.52
C GLY A 35 -19.99 34.59 -35.40
N LEU A 36 -18.67 34.71 -35.20
CA LEU A 36 -17.96 35.99 -35.14
C LEU A 36 -17.97 36.72 -36.50
N VAL A 37 -17.78 35.97 -37.59
CA VAL A 37 -17.84 36.51 -38.97
C VAL A 37 -19.25 37.00 -39.33
N HIS A 38 -20.29 36.38 -38.77
CA HIS A 38 -21.70 36.76 -38.98
C HIS A 38 -22.21 37.80 -37.95
N GLY A 39 -21.32 38.48 -37.24
CA GLY A 39 -21.66 39.61 -36.36
C GLY A 39 -22.23 39.25 -34.99
N ARG A 40 -22.20 37.98 -34.57
CA ARG A 40 -22.42 37.62 -33.15
C ARG A 40 -21.12 37.84 -32.40
N ALA A 41 -21.16 38.47 -31.22
CA ALA A 41 -20.01 38.61 -30.34
C ALA A 41 -20.07 37.54 -29.22
N PRO A 42 -19.71 36.27 -29.48
CA PRO A 42 -19.70 35.25 -28.45
C PRO A 42 -18.62 35.56 -27.41
N ALA A 43 -18.91 35.26 -26.14
CA ALA A 43 -17.95 35.43 -25.06
C ALA A 43 -16.64 34.65 -25.33
N PRO A 44 -15.47 35.17 -24.87
CA PRO A 44 -14.16 34.55 -25.11
C PRO A 44 -14.06 33.07 -24.69
N VAL A 45 -14.84 32.66 -23.69
CA VAL A 45 -14.92 31.29 -23.17
C VAL A 45 -15.25 30.27 -24.27
N PHE A 46 -16.06 30.67 -25.26
CA PHE A 46 -16.46 29.80 -26.38
C PHE A 46 -15.36 29.54 -27.41
N PHE A 47 -14.23 30.27 -27.33
CA PHE A 47 -13.03 30.00 -28.13
C PHE A 47 -12.00 29.23 -27.32
N VAL A 48 -11.78 29.64 -26.06
CA VAL A 48 -10.74 29.05 -25.20
C VAL A 48 -11.06 27.60 -24.83
N THR A 49 -12.32 27.30 -24.49
CA THR A 49 -12.73 25.95 -24.05
C THR A 49 -12.52 24.88 -25.13
N PRO A 50 -13.06 25.01 -26.36
CA PRO A 50 -12.85 24.01 -27.40
C PRO A 50 -11.40 23.93 -27.88
N LEU A 51 -10.63 25.03 -27.81
CA LEU A 51 -9.19 25.01 -28.11
C LEU A 51 -8.43 24.14 -27.10
N VAL A 52 -8.65 24.35 -25.79
CA VAL A 52 -8.00 23.57 -24.73
C VAL A 52 -8.41 22.09 -24.82
N VAL A 53 -9.71 21.81 -25.02
CA VAL A 53 -10.18 20.43 -25.21
C VAL A 53 -9.57 19.80 -26.47
N GLY A 54 -9.50 20.51 -27.59
CA GLY A 54 -8.88 20.02 -28.82
C GLY A 54 -7.39 19.70 -28.65
N VAL A 55 -6.62 20.58 -27.99
CA VAL A 55 -5.20 20.35 -27.71
C VAL A 55 -5.00 19.18 -26.76
N THR A 56 -5.80 19.08 -25.70
CA THR A 56 -5.71 17.96 -24.75
C THR A 56 -6.07 16.62 -25.38
N MET A 57 -7.08 16.55 -26.26
CA MET A 57 -7.43 15.33 -26.99
C MET A 57 -6.31 14.93 -27.99
N LEU A 58 -5.68 15.91 -28.65
CA LEU A 58 -4.52 15.65 -29.51
C LEU A 58 -3.34 15.09 -28.69
N LEU A 59 -3.02 15.68 -27.55
CA LEU A 59 -1.97 15.18 -26.66
C LEU A 59 -2.28 13.75 -26.19
N ALA A 60 -3.52 13.47 -25.78
CA ALA A 60 -3.94 12.14 -25.33
C ALA A 60 -3.79 11.09 -26.43
N THR A 61 -4.13 11.42 -27.68
CA THR A 61 -3.97 10.50 -28.82
C THR A 61 -2.52 10.26 -29.21
N LEU A 62 -1.67 11.29 -29.13
CA LEU A 62 -0.23 11.15 -29.32
C LEU A 62 0.40 10.27 -28.23
N LEU A 63 -0.05 10.42 -26.98
CA LEU A 63 0.44 9.62 -25.86
C LEU A 63 0.02 8.14 -26.00
N ILE A 64 -1.22 7.86 -26.42
CA ILE A 64 -1.67 6.51 -26.79
C ILE A 64 -0.77 5.92 -27.88
N GLN A 65 -0.45 6.70 -28.92
CA GLN A 65 0.39 6.23 -30.02
C GLN A 65 1.84 6.00 -29.57
N TYR A 66 2.38 6.87 -28.73
CA TYR A 66 3.72 6.73 -28.17
C TYR A 66 3.85 5.46 -27.31
N GLU A 67 2.90 5.23 -26.40
CA GLU A 67 2.88 4.04 -25.57
C GLU A 67 2.72 2.75 -26.38
N ARG A 68 1.95 2.80 -27.47
CA ARG A 68 1.86 1.70 -28.45
C ARG A 68 3.18 1.41 -29.12
N LEU A 69 3.93 2.44 -29.53
CA LEU A 69 5.25 2.28 -30.12
C LEU A 69 6.25 1.69 -29.11
N GLN A 70 6.12 2.01 -27.83
CA GLN A 70 6.91 1.41 -26.75
C GLN A 70 6.40 0.03 -26.29
N GLY A 71 5.27 -0.44 -26.83
CA GLY A 71 4.69 -1.74 -26.50
C GLY A 71 4.06 -1.86 -25.12
N VAL A 72 3.70 -0.72 -24.50
CA VAL A 72 2.98 -0.69 -23.23
C VAL A 72 1.53 -1.14 -23.46
N GLN A 73 1.11 -2.21 -22.80
CA GLN A 73 -0.20 -2.85 -23.06
C GLN A 73 -1.40 -2.16 -22.42
N SER A 74 -1.19 -1.32 -21.39
CA SER A 74 -2.27 -0.58 -20.73
C SER A 74 -1.67 0.47 -19.81
N SER A 75 -1.91 1.74 -20.13
CA SER A 75 -1.47 2.87 -19.30
C SER A 75 -2.51 3.27 -18.29
N GLY A 76 -2.12 3.22 -17.02
CA GLY A 76 -2.94 3.72 -15.93
C GLY A 76 -3.20 5.22 -16.05
N VAL A 77 -2.26 5.99 -16.60
CA VAL A 77 -2.38 7.45 -16.76
C VAL A 77 -3.54 7.79 -17.69
N LEU A 78 -3.66 7.10 -18.83
CA LEU A 78 -4.77 7.30 -19.76
C LEU A 78 -6.11 6.89 -19.17
N ILE A 79 -6.18 5.80 -18.41
CA ILE A 79 -7.44 5.38 -17.78
C ILE A 79 -7.89 6.39 -16.71
N ILE A 80 -6.96 6.88 -15.91
CA ILE A 80 -7.23 7.95 -14.93
C ILE A 80 -7.68 9.22 -15.65
N PHE A 81 -7.03 9.58 -16.77
CA PHE A 81 -7.42 10.72 -17.59
C PHE A 81 -8.85 10.59 -18.12
N TRP A 82 -9.18 9.49 -18.81
CA TRP A 82 -10.53 9.26 -19.34
C TRP A 82 -11.58 9.21 -18.23
N PHE A 83 -11.26 8.60 -17.09
CA PHE A 83 -12.13 8.57 -15.92
C PHE A 83 -12.41 9.97 -15.38
N LEU A 84 -11.36 10.79 -15.20
CA LEU A 84 -11.49 12.15 -14.70
C LEU A 84 -12.26 13.04 -15.69
N CYS A 85 -12.03 12.88 -17.00
CA CYS A 85 -12.81 13.55 -18.03
C CYS A 85 -14.30 13.22 -17.95
N VAL A 86 -14.68 11.94 -17.76
CA VAL A 86 -16.08 11.55 -17.56
C VAL A 86 -16.64 12.20 -16.29
N VAL A 87 -15.94 12.09 -15.16
CA VAL A 87 -16.40 12.64 -13.88
C VAL A 87 -16.61 14.16 -13.96
N CYS A 88 -15.67 14.89 -14.55
CA CYS A 88 -15.79 16.33 -14.76
C CYS A 88 -16.92 16.69 -15.74
N ALA A 89 -17.17 15.87 -16.77
CA ALA A 89 -18.21 16.12 -17.77
C ALA A 89 -19.65 15.85 -17.26
N ILE A 90 -19.83 15.08 -16.18
CA ILE A 90 -21.15 14.85 -15.56
C ILE A 90 -21.79 16.16 -15.08
N ILE A 91 -20.99 17.10 -14.57
CA ILE A 91 -21.51 18.38 -14.03
C ILE A 91 -22.09 19.25 -15.16
N PRO A 92 -21.36 19.57 -16.25
CA PRO A 92 -21.93 20.26 -17.41
C PRO A 92 -23.09 19.50 -18.07
N PHE A 93 -23.03 18.16 -18.09
CA PHE A 93 -24.11 17.32 -18.64
C PHE A 93 -25.42 17.54 -17.89
N ARG A 94 -25.40 17.48 -16.55
CA ARG A 94 -26.57 17.79 -15.73
C ARG A 94 -27.03 19.22 -15.91
N SER A 95 -26.09 20.18 -15.91
CA SER A 95 -26.43 21.60 -16.01
C SER A 95 -27.14 21.92 -17.33
N LYS A 96 -26.64 21.42 -18.46
CA LYS A 96 -27.26 21.65 -19.78
C LYS A 96 -28.65 21.03 -19.90
N ILE A 97 -28.88 19.85 -19.32
CA ILE A 97 -30.22 19.24 -19.28
C ILE A 97 -31.20 20.09 -18.48
N LEU A 98 -30.76 20.60 -17.33
CA LEU A 98 -31.61 21.40 -16.46
C LEU A 98 -31.95 22.76 -17.10
N SER A 99 -30.96 23.41 -17.74
CA SER A 99 -31.18 24.65 -18.50
C SER A 99 -32.13 24.44 -19.68
N ALA A 100 -31.95 23.39 -20.49
CA ALA A 100 -32.86 23.08 -21.59
C ALA A 100 -34.30 22.79 -21.12
N LYS A 101 -34.46 22.16 -19.95
CA LYS A 101 -35.78 21.93 -19.35
C LYS A 101 -36.42 23.20 -18.80
N ALA A 102 -35.62 24.14 -18.29
CA ALA A 102 -36.11 25.39 -17.71
C ALA A 102 -36.52 26.41 -18.79
N GLU A 103 -35.78 26.48 -19.90
CA GLU A 103 -36.04 27.43 -20.99
C GLU A 103 -37.08 26.90 -22.00
N GLY A 104 -37.36 25.58 -22.03
CA GLY A 104 -38.34 24.97 -22.93
C GLY A 104 -37.94 24.94 -24.41
N GLU A 105 -36.89 25.68 -24.77
CA GLU A 105 -36.32 25.78 -26.11
C GLU A 105 -34.79 25.60 -26.03
N ILE A 106 -34.19 24.94 -27.04
CA ILE A 106 -32.74 24.72 -27.09
C ILE A 106 -32.10 25.92 -27.77
N SER A 107 -31.50 26.82 -27.00
CA SER A 107 -30.95 28.09 -27.52
C SER A 107 -29.83 27.90 -28.55
N ASP A 108 -28.96 26.89 -28.40
CA ASP A 108 -27.93 26.52 -29.40
C ASP A 108 -27.95 25.00 -29.72
N PRO A 109 -28.72 24.54 -30.74
CA PRO A 109 -28.86 23.12 -31.07
C PRO A 109 -27.56 22.41 -31.45
N PHE A 110 -26.64 23.14 -32.10
CA PHE A 110 -25.35 22.61 -32.53
C PHE A 110 -24.45 22.26 -31.34
N ARG A 111 -24.25 23.22 -30.42
CA ARG A 111 -23.41 23.07 -29.21
C ARG A 111 -24.00 22.14 -28.17
N PHE A 112 -25.31 22.01 -28.17
CA PHE A 112 -25.98 20.99 -27.37
C PHE A 112 -25.59 19.61 -27.92
N THR A 113 -25.85 19.35 -29.20
CA THR A 113 -25.58 18.07 -29.86
C THR A 113 -24.10 17.66 -29.82
N THR A 114 -23.17 18.58 -30.13
CA THR A 114 -21.72 18.28 -30.12
C THR A 114 -21.23 17.86 -28.73
N PHE A 115 -21.76 18.47 -27.66
CA PHE A 115 -21.42 18.09 -26.29
C PHE A 115 -21.90 16.69 -25.91
N TYR A 116 -23.11 16.27 -26.31
CA TYR A 116 -23.59 14.89 -26.04
C TYR A 116 -22.79 13.85 -26.81
N ILE A 117 -22.45 14.15 -28.07
CA ILE A 117 -21.59 13.27 -28.88
C ILE A 117 -20.20 13.18 -28.23
N TYR A 118 -19.62 14.30 -27.81
CA TYR A 118 -18.35 14.33 -27.07
C TYR A 118 -18.42 13.48 -25.79
N PHE A 119 -19.46 13.67 -24.96
CA PHE A 119 -19.65 12.89 -23.73
C PHE A 119 -19.76 11.39 -24.00
N ALA A 120 -20.54 11.00 -25.02
CA ALA A 120 -20.69 9.60 -25.42
C ALA A 120 -19.37 8.99 -25.91
N LEU A 121 -18.58 9.74 -26.69
CA LEU A 121 -17.28 9.29 -27.18
C LEU A 121 -16.26 9.15 -26.05
N VAL A 122 -16.18 10.10 -25.12
CA VAL A 122 -15.32 10.02 -23.93
C VAL A 122 -15.71 8.81 -23.05
N LEU A 123 -17.01 8.58 -22.86
CA LEU A 123 -17.49 7.40 -22.13
C LEU A 123 -17.12 6.09 -22.85
N SER A 124 -17.25 6.06 -24.18
CA SER A 124 -16.84 4.89 -24.98
C SER A 124 -15.34 4.63 -24.92
N ALA A 125 -14.51 5.70 -24.91
CA ALA A 125 -13.07 5.61 -24.74
C ALA A 125 -12.69 5.06 -23.36
N LEU A 126 -13.38 5.50 -22.29
CA LEU A 126 -13.21 4.95 -20.95
C LEU A 126 -13.56 3.46 -20.91
N ILE A 127 -14.71 3.06 -21.46
CA ILE A 127 -15.14 1.65 -21.50
C ILE A 127 -14.12 0.79 -22.25
N LEU A 128 -13.62 1.26 -23.40
CA LEU A 128 -12.61 0.54 -24.16
C LEU A 128 -11.28 0.45 -23.41
N ALA A 129 -10.94 1.45 -22.58
CA ALA A 129 -9.71 1.47 -21.81
C ALA A 129 -9.76 0.48 -20.63
N CYS A 130 -10.96 0.11 -20.18
CA CYS A 130 -11.19 -0.94 -19.19
C CYS A 130 -10.91 -2.35 -19.74
N PHE A 131 -11.02 -2.54 -21.06
CA PHE A 131 -10.81 -3.85 -21.68
C PHE A 131 -9.32 -4.11 -21.98
N ARG A 132 -8.96 -5.40 -21.94
CA ARG A 132 -7.60 -5.89 -22.16
C ARG A 132 -7.15 -5.61 -23.60
N GLU A 133 -6.14 -4.76 -23.78
CA GLU A 133 -5.45 -4.66 -25.07
C GLU A 133 -4.50 -5.84 -25.28
N LYS A 134 -4.35 -6.26 -26.54
CA LYS A 134 -3.43 -7.34 -26.92
C LYS A 134 -2.01 -6.78 -27.03
N PRO A 135 -0.96 -7.59 -26.78
CA PRO A 135 0.42 -7.16 -26.98
C PRO A 135 0.67 -6.69 -28.43
N PRO A 136 1.63 -5.76 -28.63
CA PRO A 136 2.00 -5.31 -29.97
C PRO A 136 2.56 -6.47 -30.80
N LEU A 137 2.43 -6.36 -32.13
CA LEU A 137 2.88 -7.37 -33.10
C LEU A 137 4.38 -7.73 -32.99
N PHE A 138 5.20 -6.83 -32.43
CA PHE A 138 6.65 -6.99 -32.28
C PHE A 138 7.10 -7.40 -30.86
N SER A 139 6.17 -7.70 -29.96
CA SER A 139 6.55 -8.22 -28.63
C SER A 139 7.20 -9.59 -28.79
N ALA A 140 8.39 -9.77 -28.19
CA ALA A 140 9.01 -11.10 -28.09
C ALA A 140 7.99 -12.07 -27.51
N LYS A 141 7.74 -13.17 -28.22
CA LYS A 141 6.81 -14.21 -27.77
C LYS A 141 7.39 -14.81 -26.50
N ASN A 142 6.73 -14.62 -25.36
CA ASN A 142 7.13 -15.28 -24.11
C ASN A 142 7.20 -16.79 -24.38
N VAL A 143 8.40 -17.36 -24.22
CA VAL A 143 8.67 -18.80 -24.43
C VAL A 143 8.09 -19.65 -23.29
N ASP A 144 7.76 -19.01 -22.17
CA ASP A 144 7.23 -19.66 -20.97
C ASP A 144 5.81 -20.24 -21.21
N PRO A 145 5.57 -21.53 -20.85
CA PRO A 145 4.29 -22.19 -21.06
C PRO A 145 3.14 -21.63 -20.20
N ASN A 146 3.44 -21.04 -19.04
CA ASN A 146 2.46 -20.41 -18.14
C ASN A 146 3.00 -19.08 -17.56
N PRO A 147 2.95 -17.98 -18.34
CA PRO A 147 3.53 -16.69 -17.93
C PRO A 147 2.68 -16.00 -16.85
N TYR A 148 3.33 -15.13 -16.07
CA TYR A 148 2.68 -14.33 -15.03
C TYR A 148 1.55 -13.44 -15.60
N PRO A 149 0.28 -13.67 -15.22
CA PRO A 149 -0.87 -13.05 -15.87
C PRO A 149 -0.97 -11.54 -15.65
N GLU A 150 -0.41 -11.01 -14.55
CA GLU A 150 -0.42 -9.57 -14.24
C GLU A 150 0.25 -8.74 -15.34
N THR A 151 1.33 -9.25 -15.94
CA THR A 151 2.05 -8.56 -17.03
C THR A 151 1.17 -8.31 -18.25
N SER A 152 0.18 -9.18 -18.45
CA SER A 152 -0.76 -9.13 -19.58
C SER A 152 -2.15 -8.62 -19.20
N ALA A 153 -2.33 -8.22 -17.92
CA ALA A 153 -3.61 -7.79 -17.38
C ALA A 153 -3.81 -6.29 -17.64
N GLY A 154 -5.04 -5.93 -18.04
CA GLY A 154 -5.44 -4.52 -18.12
C GLY A 154 -5.30 -3.81 -16.78
N PHE A 155 -5.17 -2.48 -16.78
CA PHE A 155 -4.99 -1.69 -15.56
C PHE A 155 -6.03 -1.98 -14.48
N LEU A 156 -7.33 -2.07 -14.81
CA LEU A 156 -8.37 -2.39 -13.81
C LEU A 156 -8.20 -3.79 -13.23
N SER A 157 -7.79 -4.76 -14.06
CA SER A 157 -7.51 -6.11 -13.58
C SER A 157 -6.29 -6.14 -12.65
N ARG A 158 -5.31 -5.25 -12.83
CA ARG A 158 -4.19 -5.07 -11.89
C ARG A 158 -4.64 -4.38 -10.61
N LEU A 159 -5.42 -3.31 -10.73
CA LEU A 159 -5.94 -2.52 -9.60
C LEU A 159 -6.82 -3.33 -8.64
N PHE A 160 -7.71 -4.17 -9.19
CA PHE A 160 -8.62 -5.03 -8.41
C PHE A 160 -8.09 -6.47 -8.20
N PHE A 161 -6.86 -6.78 -8.64
CA PHE A 161 -6.29 -8.13 -8.57
C PHE A 161 -7.14 -9.22 -9.26
N TRP A 162 -7.94 -8.85 -10.26
CA TRP A 162 -8.86 -9.77 -10.94
C TRP A 162 -8.17 -10.91 -11.70
N TRP A 163 -6.89 -10.72 -12.04
CA TRP A 163 -6.09 -11.76 -12.70
C TRP A 163 -5.90 -13.00 -11.81
N PHE A 164 -5.96 -12.85 -10.49
CA PHE A 164 -5.84 -13.94 -9.53
C PHE A 164 -7.12 -14.80 -9.42
N THR A 165 -8.29 -14.23 -9.71
CA THR A 165 -9.60 -14.88 -9.53
C THR A 165 -9.69 -16.25 -10.22
N LYS A 166 -9.07 -16.41 -11.39
CA LYS A 166 -9.04 -17.70 -12.10
C LYS A 166 -8.33 -18.79 -11.31
N MET A 167 -7.18 -18.49 -10.70
CA MET A 167 -6.44 -19.44 -9.88
C MET A 167 -7.17 -19.73 -8.57
N ALA A 168 -7.80 -18.72 -7.96
CA ALA A 168 -8.61 -18.92 -6.76
C ALA A 168 -9.78 -19.90 -7.00
N ILE A 169 -10.50 -19.73 -8.12
CA ILE A 169 -11.59 -20.65 -8.50
C ILE A 169 -11.04 -22.05 -8.82
N HIS A 170 -9.88 -22.15 -9.46
CA HIS A 170 -9.24 -23.43 -9.73
C HIS A 170 -8.86 -24.14 -8.41
N GLY A 171 -8.24 -23.43 -7.47
CA GLY A 171 -7.88 -23.93 -6.14
C GLY A 171 -9.07 -24.31 -5.26
N TYR A 172 -10.25 -23.73 -5.51
CA TYR A 172 -11.50 -24.14 -4.86
C TYR A 172 -12.02 -25.47 -5.41
N ARG A 173 -11.83 -25.73 -6.71
CA ARG A 173 -12.32 -26.96 -7.38
C ARG A 173 -11.33 -28.11 -7.29
N HIS A 174 -10.04 -27.82 -7.31
CA HIS A 174 -8.95 -28.79 -7.31
C HIS A 174 -7.81 -28.29 -6.40
N PRO A 175 -7.15 -29.19 -5.65
CA PRO A 175 -5.93 -28.83 -4.93
C PRO A 175 -4.87 -28.31 -5.92
N LEU A 176 -4.27 -27.16 -5.61
CA LEU A 176 -3.24 -26.56 -6.46
C LEU A 176 -1.95 -27.38 -6.41
N GLU A 177 -1.41 -27.74 -7.57
CA GLU A 177 -0.09 -28.37 -7.71
C GLU A 177 0.96 -27.36 -8.21
N GLU A 178 2.25 -27.69 -8.11
CA GLU A 178 3.35 -26.83 -8.55
C GLU A 178 3.25 -26.47 -10.04
N LYS A 179 2.73 -27.39 -10.87
CA LYS A 179 2.53 -27.20 -12.31
C LYS A 179 1.48 -26.13 -12.65
N ASP A 180 0.55 -25.85 -11.74
CA ASP A 180 -0.52 -24.88 -11.94
C ASP A 180 -0.06 -23.44 -11.63
N LEU A 181 1.10 -23.29 -10.99
CA LEU A 181 1.68 -22.01 -10.65
C LEU A 181 2.24 -21.30 -11.87
N TRP A 182 2.21 -19.96 -11.82
CA TRP A 182 2.77 -19.13 -12.87
C TRP A 182 4.28 -19.00 -12.74
N SER A 183 4.96 -18.88 -13.88
CA SER A 183 6.37 -18.45 -13.93
C SER A 183 6.50 -17.04 -13.36
N LEU A 184 7.57 -16.80 -12.60
CA LEU A 184 7.90 -15.49 -12.04
C LEU A 184 8.28 -14.49 -13.13
N LYS A 185 7.93 -13.22 -12.90
CA LYS A 185 8.37 -12.10 -13.75
C LYS A 185 9.90 -12.03 -13.74
N GLU A 186 10.49 -11.66 -14.86
CA GLU A 186 11.95 -11.66 -15.05
C GLU A 186 12.68 -10.78 -14.03
N GLU A 187 12.10 -9.65 -13.63
CA GLU A 187 12.62 -8.73 -12.61
C GLU A 187 12.57 -9.30 -11.17
N ASP A 188 11.72 -10.29 -10.92
CA ASP A 188 11.55 -10.94 -9.62
C ASP A 188 12.35 -12.23 -9.49
N ARG A 189 12.97 -12.69 -10.59
CA ARG A 189 13.83 -13.88 -10.59
C ARG A 189 15.07 -13.63 -9.75
N SER A 190 15.49 -14.66 -9.02
CA SER A 190 16.66 -14.61 -8.13
C SER A 190 17.93 -14.16 -8.86
N GLN A 191 18.11 -14.55 -10.12
CA GLN A 191 19.26 -14.13 -10.93
C GLN A 191 19.39 -12.61 -11.00
N MET A 192 18.31 -11.90 -11.33
CA MET A 192 18.30 -10.45 -11.48
C MET A 192 18.44 -9.76 -10.11
N VAL A 193 17.62 -10.17 -9.13
CA VAL A 193 17.61 -9.58 -7.79
C VAL A 193 18.96 -9.72 -7.10
N VAL A 194 19.60 -10.90 -7.19
CA VAL A 194 20.90 -11.17 -6.57
C VAL A 194 22.03 -10.45 -7.30
N GLN A 195 21.97 -10.35 -8.63
CA GLN A 195 22.96 -9.59 -9.41
C GLN A 195 22.93 -8.10 -9.02
N GLN A 196 21.76 -7.48 -8.99
CA GLN A 196 21.59 -6.08 -8.60
C GLN A 196 22.15 -5.80 -7.19
N LEU A 197 21.82 -6.67 -6.22
CA LEU A 197 22.31 -6.51 -4.85
C LEU A 197 23.83 -6.70 -4.74
N LEU A 198 24.40 -7.65 -5.49
CA LEU A 198 25.85 -7.86 -5.52
C LEU A 198 26.60 -6.69 -6.14
N GLU A 199 26.05 -6.07 -7.18
CA GLU A 199 26.63 -4.88 -7.81
C GLU A 199 26.62 -3.69 -6.85
N ALA A 200 25.50 -3.45 -6.18
CA ALA A 200 25.39 -2.42 -5.14
C ALA A 200 26.38 -2.68 -3.99
N TRP A 201 26.48 -3.93 -3.53
CA TRP A 201 27.44 -4.33 -2.50
C TRP A 201 28.89 -4.08 -2.91
N ARG A 202 29.27 -4.48 -4.14
CA ARG A 202 30.61 -4.22 -4.69
C ARG A 202 30.90 -2.72 -4.82
N LYS A 203 29.92 -1.93 -5.26
CA LYS A 203 30.05 -0.47 -5.36
C LYS A 203 30.34 0.14 -3.99
N GLN A 204 29.65 -0.31 -2.95
CA GLN A 204 29.85 0.18 -1.60
C GLN A 204 31.19 -0.26 -0.99
N GLN A 205 31.64 -1.49 -1.26
CA GLN A 205 32.99 -1.95 -0.89
C GLN A 205 34.07 -1.08 -1.54
N LYS A 206 33.93 -0.78 -2.84
CA LYS A 206 34.87 0.11 -3.57
C LYS A 206 34.89 1.53 -3.01
N GLN A 207 33.72 2.11 -2.72
CA GLN A 207 33.62 3.45 -2.11
C GLN A 207 34.30 3.49 -0.74
N THR A 208 34.08 2.47 0.08
CA THR A 208 34.69 2.37 1.40
C THR A 208 36.21 2.20 1.31
N ALA A 209 36.70 1.38 0.37
CA ALA A 209 38.13 1.21 0.11
C ALA A 209 38.79 2.52 -0.37
N ARG A 210 38.12 3.29 -1.25
CA ARG A 210 38.59 4.62 -1.68
C ARG A 210 38.67 5.60 -0.52
N HIS A 211 37.68 5.64 0.36
CA HIS A 211 37.72 6.48 1.57
C HIS A 211 38.84 6.09 2.52
N LYS A 212 39.14 4.79 2.67
CA LYS A 212 40.30 4.34 3.46
C LYS A 212 41.63 4.72 2.83
N ALA A 213 41.75 4.63 1.50
CA ALA A 213 42.95 5.03 0.78
C ALA A 213 43.18 6.55 0.80
N ALA A 214 42.12 7.35 0.73
CA ALA A 214 42.19 8.81 0.82
C ALA A 214 42.42 9.33 2.25
N ALA A 215 42.13 8.52 3.27
CA ALA A 215 42.38 8.82 4.68
C ALA A 215 43.69 8.23 5.21
N ALA A 216 44.46 7.53 4.37
CA ALA A 216 45.82 7.13 4.72
C ALA A 216 46.70 8.40 4.75
N PRO A 217 47.44 8.67 5.84
CA PRO A 217 48.32 9.84 5.89
C PRO A 217 49.33 9.75 4.76
N GLY A 218 49.31 10.75 3.88
CA GLY A 218 50.40 10.97 2.93
C GLY A 218 51.67 11.26 3.72
N GLU A 219 52.71 10.51 3.43
CA GLU A 219 54.08 10.77 3.87
C GLU A 219 54.46 12.22 3.54
N LYS A 220 54.52 13.08 4.58
CA LYS A 220 55.23 14.38 4.74
C LYS A 220 54.38 15.43 5.46
N ALA A 221 54.60 15.58 6.77
CA ALA A 221 54.91 16.86 7.41
C ALA A 221 55.20 16.65 8.90
N SER A 222 56.34 17.19 9.31
CA SER A 222 56.85 17.46 10.67
C SER A 222 55.94 17.21 11.87
N SER A 223 56.51 16.42 12.77
CA SER A 223 56.29 16.34 14.21
C SER A 223 56.03 17.70 14.89
N GLU A 224 54.91 17.82 15.62
CA GLU A 224 54.86 18.07 17.08
C GLU A 224 53.51 18.62 17.62
N ASP A 225 52.52 18.98 16.78
CA ASP A 225 51.27 19.61 17.28
C ASP A 225 50.00 18.72 17.31
N GLU A 226 50.10 17.42 17.05
CA GLU A 226 48.93 16.53 16.93
C GLU A 226 48.57 15.76 18.22
N VAL A 227 48.60 16.43 19.39
CA VAL A 227 48.23 15.80 20.68
C VAL A 227 46.91 16.34 21.26
N LEU A 228 46.28 17.38 20.69
CA LEU A 228 45.18 18.10 21.38
C LEU A 228 43.80 18.17 20.69
N LEU A 229 43.55 17.47 19.58
CA LEU A 229 42.19 17.40 19.00
C LEU A 229 41.78 15.95 18.71
N GLY A 230 40.81 15.51 19.51
CA GLY A 230 40.33 14.15 19.60
C GLY A 230 39.69 13.56 18.34
N THR A 231 39.76 12.24 18.30
CA THR A 231 38.96 11.31 17.48
C THR A 231 39.44 11.10 16.04
N GLN A 232 40.48 10.27 15.90
CA GLN A 232 40.75 9.50 14.68
C GLN A 232 39.42 8.90 14.12
N PRO A 233 39.01 9.21 12.88
CA PRO A 233 37.80 8.66 12.31
C PRO A 233 38.00 7.16 12.08
N ARG A 234 37.31 6.32 12.86
CA ARG A 234 37.31 4.86 12.67
C ARG A 234 37.04 4.54 11.20
N PRO A 235 37.82 3.65 10.55
CA PRO A 235 37.62 3.31 9.15
C PRO A 235 36.21 2.75 8.96
N ARG A 236 35.34 3.50 8.25
CA ARG A 236 33.95 3.09 7.97
C ARG A 236 34.00 1.67 7.38
N GLN A 237 33.24 0.75 7.95
CA GLN A 237 33.04 -0.58 7.37
C GLN A 237 31.95 -0.48 6.29
N PRO A 238 32.04 -1.23 5.19
CA PRO A 238 30.97 -1.25 4.20
C PRO A 238 29.70 -1.80 4.86
N SER A 239 28.63 -1.01 4.87
CA SER A 239 27.37 -1.38 5.53
C SER A 239 26.42 -2.08 4.58
N PHE A 240 26.21 -3.39 4.77
CA PHE A 240 25.33 -4.17 3.90
C PHE A 240 23.90 -3.61 3.82
N LEU A 241 23.40 -3.02 4.91
CA LEU A 241 22.10 -2.35 4.96
C LEU A 241 21.98 -1.20 3.96
N GLN A 242 23.06 -0.44 3.72
CA GLN A 242 23.02 0.65 2.77
C GLN A 242 23.01 0.12 1.33
N ALA A 243 23.74 -0.95 1.01
CA ALA A 243 23.62 -1.61 -0.29
C ALA A 243 22.19 -2.12 -0.53
N LEU A 244 21.58 -2.69 0.50
CA LEU A 244 20.21 -3.20 0.46
C LEU A 244 19.19 -2.07 0.22
N LEU A 245 19.28 -0.98 1.00
CA LEU A 245 18.43 0.20 0.83
C LEU A 245 18.67 0.94 -0.48
N THR A 246 19.89 0.94 -1.01
CA THR A 246 20.18 1.56 -2.32
C THR A 246 19.59 0.73 -3.46
N THR A 247 19.63 -0.61 -3.35
CA THR A 247 19.13 -1.52 -4.40
C THR A 247 17.60 -1.48 -4.48
N PHE A 248 16.93 -1.55 -3.33
CA PHE A 248 15.46 -1.64 -3.26
C PHE A 248 14.79 -0.32 -2.89
N GLY A 249 15.56 0.77 -2.75
CA GLY A 249 15.09 2.07 -2.28
C GLY A 249 14.05 2.71 -3.18
N SER A 250 14.14 2.52 -4.50
CA SER A 250 13.14 3.01 -5.44
C SER A 250 11.77 2.36 -5.22
N SER A 251 11.74 1.03 -5.03
CA SER A 251 10.50 0.30 -4.70
C SER A 251 9.96 0.68 -3.33
N LEU A 252 10.83 0.85 -2.33
CA LEU A 252 10.42 1.35 -1.01
C LEU A 252 9.84 2.77 -1.08
N LEU A 253 10.43 3.66 -1.87
CA LEU A 253 9.93 5.03 -2.04
C LEU A 253 8.53 5.03 -2.70
N ILE A 254 8.33 4.22 -3.74
CA ILE A 254 7.00 4.05 -4.36
C ILE A 254 5.97 3.57 -3.33
N SER A 255 6.34 2.58 -2.50
CA SER A 255 5.46 2.09 -1.43
C SER A 255 5.17 3.18 -0.39
N ALA A 256 6.16 4.01 -0.05
CA ALA A 256 5.99 5.10 0.91
C ALA A 256 5.05 6.18 0.36
N CYS A 257 5.11 6.50 -0.93
CA CYS A 257 4.16 7.41 -1.58
C CYS A 257 2.73 6.89 -1.51
N PHE A 258 2.49 5.61 -1.83
CA PHE A 258 1.16 5.02 -1.69
C PHE A 258 0.65 5.08 -0.25
N LYS A 259 1.53 4.79 0.72
CA LYS A 259 1.17 4.86 2.14
C LYS A 259 0.80 6.28 2.56
N LEU A 260 1.55 7.29 2.12
CA LEU A 260 1.29 8.69 2.42
C LEU A 260 -0.06 9.14 1.86
N ILE A 261 -0.36 8.79 0.60
CA ILE A 261 -1.66 9.11 -0.02
C ILE A 261 -2.79 8.42 0.75
N GLN A 262 -2.63 7.15 1.11
CA GLN A 262 -3.62 6.41 1.90
C GLN A 262 -3.88 7.05 3.26
N ASP A 263 -2.82 7.49 3.96
CA ASP A 263 -2.92 8.16 5.25
C ASP A 263 -3.71 9.46 5.13
N LEU A 264 -3.38 10.31 4.16
CA LEU A 264 -4.11 11.55 3.91
C LEU A 264 -5.59 11.30 3.59
N LEU A 265 -5.90 10.32 2.73
CA LEU A 265 -7.28 9.95 2.38
C LEU A 265 -8.08 9.45 3.58
N SER A 266 -7.45 8.76 4.53
CA SER A 266 -8.13 8.24 5.72
C SER A 266 -8.72 9.35 6.60
N PHE A 267 -8.14 10.55 6.57
CA PHE A 267 -8.63 11.71 7.32
C PHE A 267 -9.69 12.53 6.58
N ILE A 268 -9.89 12.31 5.27
CA ILE A 268 -10.92 13.02 4.50
C ILE A 268 -12.32 12.55 4.95
N ASN A 269 -12.51 11.25 5.20
CA ASN A 269 -13.81 10.69 5.57
C ASN A 269 -14.41 11.30 6.87
N PRO A 270 -13.67 11.44 7.99
CA PRO A 270 -14.14 12.16 9.17
C PRO A 270 -14.56 13.62 8.89
N GLN A 271 -13.84 14.32 8.02
CA GLN A 271 -14.17 15.71 7.65
C GLN A 271 -15.45 15.79 6.82
N LEU A 272 -15.63 14.89 5.85
CA LEU A 272 -16.86 14.78 5.08
C LEU A 272 -18.05 14.42 5.95
N LEU A 273 -17.87 13.56 6.96
CA LEU A 273 -18.90 13.25 7.94
C LEU A 273 -19.31 14.49 8.74
N SER A 274 -18.34 15.32 9.16
CA SER A 274 -18.63 16.60 9.83
C SER A 274 -19.46 17.54 8.96
N VAL A 275 -19.12 17.65 7.66
CA VAL A 275 -19.90 18.44 6.69
C VAL A 275 -21.31 17.87 6.50
N LEU A 276 -21.46 16.55 6.45
CA LEU A 276 -22.75 15.89 6.33
C LEU A 276 -23.63 16.14 7.56
N ILE A 277 -23.07 16.07 8.76
CA ILE A 277 -23.79 16.40 10.00
C ILE A 277 -24.27 17.86 9.96
N ARG A 278 -23.41 18.80 9.55
CA ARG A 278 -23.79 20.22 9.40
C ARG A 278 -24.87 20.43 8.34
N PHE A 279 -24.88 19.66 7.26
CA PHE A 279 -25.93 19.69 6.26
C PHE A 279 -27.27 19.23 6.84
N ILE A 280 -27.29 18.14 7.61
CA ILE A 280 -28.51 17.61 8.24
C ILE A 280 -29.11 18.63 9.23
N SER A 281 -28.28 19.43 9.91
CA SER A 281 -28.75 20.48 10.82
C SER A 281 -29.35 21.71 10.12
N ASN A 282 -29.11 21.91 8.82
CA ASN A 282 -29.54 23.09 8.08
C ASN A 282 -30.75 22.79 7.17
N PRO A 283 -31.98 23.16 7.56
CA PRO A 283 -33.19 22.83 6.78
C PRO A 283 -33.31 23.59 5.44
N MET A 284 -32.52 24.64 5.24
CA MET A 284 -32.50 25.47 4.01
C MET A 284 -31.53 24.96 2.94
N ALA A 285 -30.74 23.92 3.23
CA ALA A 285 -29.72 23.43 2.31
C ALA A 285 -30.34 22.56 1.19
N PRO A 286 -29.89 22.69 -0.06
CA PRO A 286 -30.46 21.92 -1.16
C PRO A 286 -30.05 20.44 -1.10
N SER A 287 -31.01 19.54 -1.37
CA SER A 287 -30.84 18.08 -1.22
C SER A 287 -29.68 17.48 -2.04
N TRP A 288 -29.38 18.04 -3.22
CA TRP A 288 -28.28 17.58 -4.07
C TRP A 288 -26.91 17.68 -3.40
N TRP A 289 -26.73 18.63 -2.46
CA TRP A 289 -25.47 18.78 -1.72
C TRP A 289 -25.22 17.59 -0.80
N GLY A 290 -26.26 17.11 -0.10
CA GLY A 290 -26.17 15.92 0.75
C GLY A 290 -25.79 14.66 -0.04
N PHE A 291 -26.45 14.44 -1.19
CA PHE A 291 -26.10 13.31 -2.07
C PHE A 291 -24.67 13.39 -2.61
N LEU A 292 -24.19 14.60 -2.94
CA LEU A 292 -22.81 14.82 -3.38
C LEU A 292 -21.80 14.47 -2.29
N VAL A 293 -22.02 14.93 -1.05
CA VAL A 293 -21.15 14.63 0.09
C VAL A 293 -21.13 13.13 0.37
N ALA A 294 -22.30 12.46 0.36
CA ALA A 294 -22.39 11.01 0.55
C ALA A 294 -21.67 10.23 -0.57
N GLY A 295 -21.83 10.64 -1.83
CA GLY A 295 -21.11 10.05 -2.96
C GLY A 295 -19.59 10.24 -2.84
N LEU A 296 -19.14 11.41 -2.39
CA LEU A 296 -17.73 11.69 -2.15
C LEU A 296 -17.15 10.83 -1.02
N MET A 297 -17.90 10.60 0.06
CA MET A 297 -17.51 9.68 1.14
C MET A 297 -17.33 8.25 0.63
N PHE A 298 -18.27 7.75 -0.19
CA PHE A 298 -18.18 6.44 -0.80
C PHE A 298 -16.94 6.31 -1.70
N LEU A 299 -16.73 7.29 -2.60
CA LEU A 299 -15.57 7.31 -3.49
C LEU A 299 -14.25 7.39 -2.69
N CYS A 300 -14.19 8.25 -1.67
CA CYS A 300 -13.01 8.37 -0.83
C CYS A 300 -12.68 7.05 -0.11
N SER A 301 -13.68 6.38 0.46
CA SER A 301 -13.51 5.07 1.11
C SER A 301 -13.05 3.97 0.14
N MET A 302 -13.61 3.94 -1.07
CA MET A 302 -13.18 3.00 -2.11
C MET A 302 -11.72 3.26 -2.53
N MET A 303 -11.35 4.51 -2.79
CA MET A 303 -9.98 4.89 -3.15
C MET A 303 -8.99 4.61 -2.03
N GLN A 304 -9.36 4.90 -0.78
CA GLN A 304 -8.55 4.55 0.39
C GLN A 304 -8.26 3.04 0.43
N SER A 305 -9.28 2.21 0.20
CA SER A 305 -9.15 0.74 0.23
C SER A 305 -8.26 0.21 -0.90
N LEU A 306 -8.44 0.73 -2.13
CA LEU A 306 -7.64 0.33 -3.29
C LEU A 306 -6.16 0.70 -3.12
N ILE A 307 -5.88 1.94 -2.67
CA ILE A 307 -4.52 2.42 -2.46
C ILE A 307 -3.84 1.63 -1.33
N LEU A 308 -4.57 1.31 -0.26
CA LEU A 308 -4.05 0.48 0.83
C LEU A 308 -3.64 -0.91 0.33
N GLN A 309 -4.47 -1.54 -0.50
CA GLN A 309 -4.15 -2.87 -1.04
C GLN A 309 -2.98 -2.81 -2.03
N GLN A 310 -2.90 -1.77 -2.86
CA GLN A 310 -1.76 -1.56 -3.76
C GLN A 310 -0.46 -1.33 -2.98
N TYR A 311 -0.52 -0.59 -1.86
CA TYR A 311 0.58 -0.43 -0.92
C TYR A 311 1.03 -1.80 -0.39
N TYR A 312 0.10 -2.62 0.12
CA TYR A 312 0.44 -3.95 0.65
C TYR A 312 1.07 -4.85 -0.42
N HIS A 313 0.52 -4.87 -1.63
CA HIS A 313 1.12 -5.63 -2.73
C HIS A 313 2.56 -5.19 -3.01
N CYS A 314 2.80 -3.88 -3.16
CA CYS A 314 4.13 -3.34 -3.45
C CYS A 314 5.16 -3.62 -2.34
N ILE A 315 4.77 -3.44 -1.06
CA ILE A 315 5.68 -3.63 0.07
C ILE A 315 5.99 -5.11 0.32
N PHE A 316 5.03 -6.02 0.13
CA PHE A 316 5.27 -7.47 0.26
C PHE A 316 6.13 -8.02 -0.88
N VAL A 317 5.90 -7.58 -2.13
CA VAL A 317 6.78 -7.93 -3.27
C VAL A 317 8.20 -7.43 -2.99
N THR A 318 8.35 -6.21 -2.47
CA THR A 318 9.66 -5.69 -2.06
C THR A 318 10.27 -6.54 -0.95
N GLY A 319 9.51 -6.94 0.08
CA GLY A 319 9.95 -7.85 1.14
C GLY A 319 10.45 -9.21 0.62
N LEU A 320 9.77 -9.77 -0.39
CA LEU A 320 10.21 -10.99 -1.07
C LEU A 320 11.54 -10.79 -1.82
N LYS A 321 11.74 -9.63 -2.48
CA LYS A 321 13.02 -9.29 -3.12
C LYS A 321 14.15 -9.17 -2.11
N PHE A 322 13.89 -8.57 -0.95
CA PHE A 322 14.83 -8.53 0.16
C PHE A 322 15.27 -9.94 0.56
N ARG A 323 14.31 -10.83 0.84
CA ARG A 323 14.60 -12.22 1.24
C ARG A 323 15.40 -12.96 0.17
N THR A 324 14.96 -12.92 -1.09
CA THR A 324 15.62 -13.60 -2.21
C THR A 324 17.04 -13.08 -2.44
N GLY A 325 17.24 -11.76 -2.39
CA GLY A 325 18.55 -11.12 -2.51
C GLY A 325 19.50 -11.54 -1.39
N ILE A 326 19.05 -11.50 -0.14
CA ILE A 326 19.84 -11.90 1.03
C ILE A 326 20.26 -13.37 0.93
N ILE A 327 19.32 -14.27 0.66
CA ILE A 327 19.60 -15.71 0.51
C ILE A 327 20.63 -15.95 -0.60
N GLY A 328 20.44 -15.35 -1.78
CA GLY A 328 21.35 -15.55 -2.91
C GLY A 328 22.76 -14.99 -2.68
N VAL A 329 22.89 -13.87 -1.97
CA VAL A 329 24.20 -13.32 -1.58
C VAL A 329 24.88 -14.21 -0.54
N ILE A 330 24.16 -14.68 0.48
CA ILE A 330 24.69 -15.60 1.50
C ILE A 330 25.15 -16.91 0.84
N TYR A 331 24.33 -17.47 -0.06
CA TYR A 331 24.65 -18.70 -0.79
C TYR A 331 25.93 -18.55 -1.61
N ARG A 332 26.04 -17.48 -2.42
CA ARG A 332 27.26 -17.20 -3.20
C ARG A 332 28.49 -16.97 -2.31
N LYS A 333 28.30 -16.33 -1.15
CA LYS A 333 29.40 -16.10 -0.20
C LYS A 333 29.85 -17.40 0.49
N ALA A 334 28.92 -18.29 0.82
CA ALA A 334 29.21 -19.60 1.42
C ALA A 334 30.09 -20.48 0.51
N LEU A 335 29.92 -20.37 -0.81
CA LEU A 335 30.74 -21.09 -1.80
C LEU A 335 32.20 -20.61 -1.88
N VAL A 336 32.49 -19.37 -1.47
CA VAL A 336 33.82 -18.73 -1.61
C VAL A 336 34.46 -18.43 -0.24
N ILE A 337 33.85 -18.89 0.85
CA ILE A 337 34.35 -18.67 2.22
C ILE A 337 35.55 -19.60 2.51
N THR A 338 36.57 -19.06 3.19
CA THR A 338 37.79 -19.78 3.58
C THR A 338 37.52 -20.81 4.67
N ASN A 339 38.34 -21.88 4.72
CA ASN A 339 38.19 -22.94 5.72
C ASN A 339 38.34 -22.45 7.17
N SER A 340 39.10 -21.37 7.42
CA SER A 340 39.18 -20.74 8.75
C SER A 340 37.83 -20.19 9.22
N VAL A 341 37.09 -19.54 8.32
CA VAL A 341 35.74 -19.00 8.61
C VAL A 341 34.70 -20.11 8.67
N LYS A 342 34.82 -21.18 7.87
CA LYS A 342 33.95 -22.37 7.98
C LYS A 342 34.08 -23.10 9.32
N ARG A 343 35.24 -22.99 9.98
CA ARG A 343 35.43 -23.53 11.34
C ARG A 343 34.82 -22.62 12.40
N ALA A 344 34.78 -21.31 12.15
CA ALA A 344 34.21 -20.32 13.07
C ALA A 344 32.68 -20.23 12.98
N SER A 345 32.10 -20.44 11.80
CA SER A 345 30.65 -20.45 11.58
C SER A 345 30.19 -21.82 11.10
N THR A 346 29.34 -22.48 11.90
CA THR A 346 28.84 -23.81 11.56
C THR A 346 27.93 -23.77 10.33
N VAL A 347 27.81 -24.90 9.62
CA VAL A 347 26.86 -25.03 8.50
C VAL A 347 25.43 -24.73 8.96
N GLY A 348 25.08 -25.13 10.19
CA GLY A 348 23.79 -24.83 10.82
C GLY A 348 23.53 -23.33 10.99
N GLU A 349 24.53 -22.55 11.41
CA GLU A 349 24.41 -21.09 11.49
C GLU A 349 24.14 -20.44 10.13
N ILE A 350 24.85 -20.88 9.09
CA ILE A 350 24.65 -20.36 7.72
C ILE A 350 23.24 -20.68 7.22
N VAL A 351 22.74 -21.89 7.49
CA VAL A 351 21.36 -22.27 7.15
C VAL A 351 20.35 -21.45 7.94
N ASN A 352 20.60 -21.19 9.23
CA ASN A 352 19.75 -20.33 10.05
C ASN A 352 19.69 -18.88 9.53
N LEU A 353 20.83 -18.33 9.08
CA LEU A 353 20.87 -17.00 8.45
C LEU A 353 20.00 -16.94 7.17
N MET A 354 19.99 -18.01 6.36
CA MET A 354 19.20 -18.08 5.14
C MET A 354 17.70 -18.32 5.40
N SER A 355 17.33 -19.02 6.47
CA SER A 355 15.93 -19.41 6.73
C SER A 355 15.22 -18.50 7.73
N VAL A 356 15.85 -18.17 8.86
CA VAL A 356 15.23 -17.41 9.96
C VAL A 356 15.51 -15.92 9.81
N ASP A 357 16.78 -15.53 9.67
CA ASP A 357 17.14 -14.11 9.62
C ASP A 357 16.63 -13.45 8.32
N ALA A 358 16.79 -14.09 7.16
CA ALA A 358 16.23 -13.59 5.91
C ALA A 358 14.69 -13.44 5.94
N GLN A 359 13.99 -14.34 6.63
CA GLN A 359 12.54 -14.24 6.83
C GLN A 359 12.19 -13.02 7.69
N ARG A 360 12.90 -12.80 8.80
CA ARG A 360 12.71 -11.61 9.66
C ARG A 360 12.87 -10.31 8.89
N PHE A 361 13.80 -10.23 7.93
CA PHE A 361 13.94 -9.06 7.08
C PHE A 361 12.72 -8.83 6.19
N MET A 362 12.17 -9.89 5.57
CA MET A 362 10.92 -9.79 4.80
C MET A 362 9.77 -9.27 5.67
N ASP A 363 9.64 -9.80 6.89
CA ASP A 363 8.58 -9.42 7.83
C ASP A 363 8.77 -7.99 8.37
N LEU A 364 10.00 -7.49 8.43
CA LEU A 364 10.35 -6.15 8.90
C LEU A 364 10.04 -5.04 7.88
N VAL A 365 10.12 -5.34 6.58
CA VAL A 365 9.96 -4.34 5.51
C VAL A 365 8.64 -3.54 5.61
N PRO A 366 7.47 -4.15 5.87
CA PRO A 366 6.22 -3.41 6.10
C PRO A 366 6.26 -2.46 7.31
N PHE A 367 6.97 -2.82 8.38
CA PHE A 367 7.08 -2.00 9.59
C PHE A 367 7.96 -0.75 9.41
N LEU A 368 8.88 -0.74 8.42
CA LEU A 368 9.68 0.44 8.10
C LEU A 368 8.80 1.63 7.72
N ASN A 369 7.73 1.39 6.95
CA ASN A 369 6.79 2.44 6.59
C ASN A 369 5.88 2.86 7.76
N LEU A 370 5.58 1.94 8.67
CA LEU A 370 4.82 2.26 9.88
C LEU A 370 5.58 3.24 10.79
N LEU A 371 6.91 3.19 10.81
CA LEU A 371 7.74 4.03 11.68
C LEU A 371 7.54 5.54 11.45
N TRP A 372 7.35 5.96 10.20
CA TRP A 372 7.08 7.37 9.86
C TRP A 372 5.58 7.65 9.68
N SER A 373 4.81 6.67 9.21
CA SER A 373 3.36 6.80 8.98
C SER A 373 2.58 6.94 10.30
N ALA A 374 2.92 6.15 11.34
CA ALA A 374 2.19 6.21 12.61
C ALA A 374 2.34 7.57 13.33
N PRO A 375 3.53 8.18 13.46
CA PRO A 375 3.66 9.54 13.97
C PRO A 375 2.86 10.56 13.16
N LEU A 376 2.90 10.48 11.83
CA LEU A 376 2.14 11.36 10.95
C LEU A 376 0.63 11.23 11.20
N GLN A 377 0.11 10.00 11.29
CA GLN A 377 -1.30 9.76 11.62
C GLN A 377 -1.68 10.32 12.99
N ILE A 378 -0.84 10.13 14.02
CA ILE A 378 -1.10 10.66 15.37
C ILE A 378 -1.14 12.19 15.36
N ILE A 379 -0.22 12.84 14.66
CA ILE A 379 -0.17 14.30 14.55
C ILE A 379 -1.41 14.84 13.83
N LEU A 380 -1.78 14.26 12.68
CA LEU A 380 -2.98 14.65 11.93
C LEU A 380 -4.27 14.41 12.73
N ALA A 381 -4.38 13.26 13.40
CA ALA A 381 -5.52 12.95 14.27
C ALA A 381 -5.64 13.96 15.41
N MET A 382 -4.52 14.29 16.07
CA MET A 382 -4.49 15.28 17.16
C MET A 382 -4.88 16.66 16.64
N TYR A 383 -4.38 17.08 15.49
CA TYR A 383 -4.73 18.35 14.86
C TYR A 383 -6.23 18.47 14.58
N PHE A 384 -6.85 17.47 13.94
CA PHE A 384 -8.29 17.51 13.64
C PHE A 384 -9.17 17.37 14.89
N LEU A 385 -8.74 16.60 15.89
CA LEU A 385 -9.45 16.54 17.17
C LEU A 385 -9.37 17.88 17.91
N TRP A 386 -8.21 18.54 17.90
CA TRP A 386 -8.02 19.85 18.52
C TRP A 386 -8.94 20.91 17.90
N GLN A 387 -9.12 20.90 16.59
CA GLN A 387 -10.05 21.83 15.92
C GLN A 387 -11.50 21.65 16.37
N ASN A 388 -11.92 20.43 16.70
CA ASN A 388 -13.31 20.14 17.07
C ASN A 388 -13.57 20.27 18.58
N LEU A 389 -12.60 19.92 19.43
CA LEU A 389 -12.78 19.82 20.89
C LEU A 389 -11.88 20.79 21.70
N GLY A 390 -10.97 21.52 21.06
CA GLY A 390 -10.08 22.47 21.71
C GLY A 390 -9.10 21.82 22.71
N PRO A 391 -8.70 22.53 23.78
CA PRO A 391 -7.73 22.04 24.77
C PRO A 391 -8.11 20.73 25.48
N SER A 392 -9.40 20.35 25.47
CA SER A 392 -9.88 19.13 26.12
C SER A 392 -9.21 17.84 25.60
N VAL A 393 -8.73 17.86 24.35
CA VAL A 393 -8.05 16.72 23.70
C VAL A 393 -6.80 16.28 24.47
N LEU A 394 -6.14 17.20 25.20
CA LEU A 394 -4.94 16.88 25.97
C LEU A 394 -5.19 15.83 27.06
N ALA A 395 -6.39 15.81 27.65
CA ALA A 395 -6.75 14.81 28.66
C ALA A 395 -6.81 13.39 28.05
N GLY A 396 -7.39 13.25 26.85
CA GLY A 396 -7.44 11.99 26.12
C GLY A 396 -6.06 11.52 25.66
N VAL A 397 -5.21 12.43 25.17
CA VAL A 397 -3.82 12.14 24.75
C VAL A 397 -2.97 11.70 25.94
N ALA A 398 -3.08 12.39 27.09
CA ALA A 398 -2.37 12.01 28.32
C ALA A 398 -2.74 10.59 28.77
N LEU A 399 -4.03 10.23 28.68
CA LEU A 399 -4.48 8.88 28.97
C LEU A 399 -3.89 7.85 27.98
N MET A 400 -3.89 8.14 26.67
CA MET A 400 -3.27 7.24 25.68
C MET A 400 -1.78 7.02 25.97
N VAL A 401 -1.04 8.08 26.29
CA VAL A 401 0.38 8.00 26.63
C VAL A 401 0.59 7.17 27.91
N LEU A 402 -0.29 7.28 28.90
CA LEU A 402 -0.26 6.48 30.13
C LEU A 402 -0.56 4.98 29.89
N LEU A 403 -1.39 4.66 28.91
CA LEU A 403 -1.71 3.27 28.54
C LEU A 403 -0.53 2.55 27.86
N ILE A 404 0.38 3.27 27.20
CA ILE A 404 1.57 2.70 26.56
C ILE A 404 2.48 1.94 27.55
N PRO A 405 2.99 2.54 28.65
CA PRO A 405 3.85 1.85 29.60
C PRO A 405 3.12 0.72 30.34
N LEU A 406 1.81 0.86 30.58
CA LEU A 406 1.00 -0.21 31.17
C LEU A 406 0.98 -1.45 30.27
N ASN A 407 0.69 -1.26 28.98
CA ASN A 407 0.75 -2.33 27.99
C ASN A 407 2.17 -2.91 27.85
N GLY A 408 3.20 -2.07 27.93
CA GLY A 408 4.60 -2.50 27.93
C GLY A 408 4.96 -3.39 29.13
N ALA A 409 4.53 -3.01 30.33
CA ALA A 409 4.76 -3.80 31.54
C ALA A 409 4.05 -5.16 31.50
N VAL A 410 2.79 -5.18 31.04
CA VAL A 410 2.02 -6.42 30.82
C VAL A 410 2.71 -7.31 29.78
N ALA A 411 3.16 -6.75 28.65
CA ALA A 411 3.87 -7.48 27.61
C ALA A 411 5.19 -8.10 28.12
N MET A 412 5.95 -7.37 28.95
CA MET A 412 7.18 -7.89 29.57
C MET A 412 6.91 -9.06 30.52
N LYS A 413 5.86 -8.97 31.34
CA LYS A 413 5.43 -10.08 32.21
C LYS A 413 4.91 -11.28 31.41
N MET A 414 4.12 -11.02 30.37
CA MET A 414 3.64 -12.06 29.46
C MET A 414 4.81 -12.82 28.80
N ARG A 415 5.83 -12.09 28.35
CA ARG A 415 7.07 -12.68 27.81
C ARG A 415 7.81 -13.54 28.84
N ALA A 416 7.91 -13.08 30.09
CA ALA A 416 8.54 -13.86 31.15
C ALA A 416 7.82 -15.21 31.38
N PHE A 417 6.49 -15.19 31.50
CA PHE A 417 5.70 -16.43 31.63
C PHE A 417 5.79 -17.32 30.39
N GLN A 418 5.85 -16.74 29.19
CA GLN A 418 6.03 -17.50 27.96
C GLN A 418 7.37 -18.26 27.96
N VAL A 419 8.45 -17.64 28.42
CA VAL A 419 9.78 -18.30 28.52
C VAL A 419 9.74 -19.43 29.55
N GLU A 420 9.15 -19.22 30.72
CA GLU A 420 9.02 -20.29 31.73
C GLU A 420 8.13 -21.44 31.23
N GLN A 421 7.04 -21.13 30.55
CA GLN A 421 6.16 -22.12 29.95
C GLN A 421 6.91 -22.96 28.91
N MET A 422 7.74 -22.35 28.05
CA MET A 422 8.52 -23.09 27.06
C MET A 422 9.44 -24.12 27.73
N LYS A 423 10.09 -23.79 28.85
CA LYS A 423 10.94 -24.75 29.60
C LYS A 423 10.17 -25.98 30.09
N LEU A 424 8.96 -25.79 30.63
CA LEU A 424 8.11 -26.90 31.07
C LEU A 424 7.58 -27.72 29.89
N LYS A 425 7.19 -27.04 28.81
CA LYS A 425 6.74 -27.68 27.57
C LYS A 425 7.85 -28.53 26.95
N ASP A 426 9.08 -28.03 26.91
CA ASP A 426 10.24 -28.77 26.39
C ASP A 426 10.54 -30.00 27.25
N SER A 427 10.50 -29.86 28.58
CA SER A 427 10.65 -30.98 29.51
C SER A 427 9.57 -32.05 29.29
N ARG A 428 8.31 -31.64 29.11
CA ARG A 428 7.19 -32.57 28.83
C ARG A 428 7.38 -33.30 27.50
N ILE A 429 7.76 -32.59 26.44
CA ILE A 429 7.98 -33.17 25.11
C ILE A 429 9.16 -34.16 25.16
N LYS A 430 10.23 -33.82 25.89
CA LYS A 430 11.37 -34.71 26.10
C LYS A 430 10.95 -36.01 26.80
N LEU A 431 10.26 -35.91 27.93
CA LEU A 431 9.77 -37.09 28.67
C LEU A 431 8.82 -37.94 27.82
N MET A 432 7.92 -37.31 27.06
CA MET A 432 7.04 -38.03 26.13
C MET A 432 7.82 -38.76 25.03
N SER A 433 8.89 -38.17 24.50
CA SER A 433 9.75 -38.84 23.52
C SER A 433 10.47 -40.05 24.13
N GLU A 434 10.93 -39.96 25.37
CA GLU A 434 11.55 -41.08 26.10
C GLU A 434 10.55 -42.23 26.32
N ILE A 435 9.32 -41.91 26.73
CA ILE A 435 8.22 -42.88 26.89
C ILE A 435 7.91 -43.58 25.57
N LEU A 436 7.78 -42.84 24.46
CA LEU A 436 7.46 -43.42 23.15
C LEU A 436 8.57 -44.34 22.64
N ASN A 437 9.84 -43.95 22.80
CA ASN A 437 10.98 -44.78 22.42
C ASN A 437 11.07 -46.05 23.29
N GLY A 438 10.68 -45.97 24.57
CA GLY A 438 10.72 -47.07 25.54
C GLY A 438 9.42 -47.85 25.73
N ILE A 439 8.39 -47.63 24.91
CA ILE A 439 7.00 -48.02 25.24
C ILE A 439 6.83 -49.51 25.53
N LYS A 440 7.56 -50.38 24.83
CA LYS A 440 7.48 -51.84 25.01
C LYS A 440 7.97 -52.27 26.40
N VAL A 441 9.05 -51.63 26.89
CA VAL A 441 9.61 -51.91 28.23
C VAL A 441 8.65 -51.43 29.30
N LEU A 442 8.11 -50.20 29.16
CA LEU A 442 7.16 -49.64 30.11
C LEU A 442 5.91 -50.52 30.26
N LYS A 443 5.38 -51.06 29.15
CA LYS A 443 4.25 -52.00 29.16
C LYS A 443 4.58 -53.35 29.81
N LEU A 444 5.77 -53.88 29.54
CA LEU A 444 6.19 -55.18 30.09
C LEU A 444 6.28 -55.16 31.62
N TYR A 445 6.69 -54.03 32.19
CA TYR A 445 6.82 -53.84 33.64
C TYR A 445 5.62 -53.17 34.31
N ALA A 446 4.54 -52.89 33.56
CA ALA A 446 3.37 -52.17 34.03
C ALA A 446 3.70 -50.79 34.67
N TRP A 447 4.73 -50.10 34.14
CA TRP A 447 5.20 -48.80 34.64
C TRP A 447 4.42 -47.61 34.05
N GLU A 448 3.44 -47.83 33.18
CA GLU A 448 2.68 -46.75 32.54
C GLU A 448 2.02 -45.80 33.55
N PRO A 449 1.40 -46.25 34.66
CA PRO A 449 0.78 -45.35 35.63
C PRO A 449 1.78 -44.40 36.28
N SER A 450 2.99 -44.88 36.59
CA SER A 450 4.04 -44.06 37.21
C SER A 450 4.55 -42.98 36.27
N PHE A 451 4.80 -43.32 35.01
CA PHE A 451 5.21 -42.33 34.00
C PHE A 451 4.07 -41.34 33.67
N LEU A 452 2.82 -41.80 33.69
CA LEU A 452 1.66 -40.92 33.51
C LEU A 452 1.57 -39.86 34.61
N GLN A 453 1.77 -40.24 35.87
CA GLN A 453 1.81 -39.29 36.99
C GLN A 453 2.94 -38.26 36.84
N GLN A 454 4.12 -38.65 36.35
CA GLN A 454 5.22 -37.72 36.10
C GLN A 454 4.87 -36.70 35.01
N VAL A 455 4.29 -37.15 33.89
CA VAL A 455 3.83 -36.28 32.80
C VAL A 455 2.74 -35.33 33.30
N GLU A 456 1.78 -35.84 34.07
CA GLU A 456 0.69 -35.05 34.64
C GLU A 456 1.21 -33.98 35.62
N GLY A 457 2.19 -34.30 36.46
CA GLY A 457 2.84 -33.33 37.35
C GLY A 457 3.57 -32.19 36.61
N ILE A 458 4.16 -32.47 35.43
CA ILE A 458 4.71 -31.42 34.56
C ILE A 458 3.57 -30.62 33.92
N ARG A 459 2.51 -31.30 33.44
CA ARG A 459 1.35 -30.67 32.79
C ARG A 459 0.60 -29.73 33.73
N LEU A 460 0.43 -30.08 35.00
CA LEU A 460 -0.26 -29.25 35.98
C LEU A 460 0.49 -27.92 36.21
N ARG A 461 1.83 -27.98 36.31
CA ARG A 461 2.68 -26.77 36.39
C ARG A 461 2.62 -25.93 35.11
N GLU A 462 2.62 -26.57 33.94
CA GLU A 462 2.44 -25.89 32.65
C GLU A 462 1.09 -25.16 32.59
N LEU A 463 0.00 -25.81 33.03
CA LEU A 463 -1.35 -25.26 33.06
C LEU A 463 -1.47 -24.08 34.03
N GLN A 464 -0.78 -24.10 35.17
CA GLN A 464 -0.74 -22.96 36.10
C GLN A 464 -0.13 -21.71 35.47
N LEU A 465 0.98 -21.86 34.71
CA LEU A 465 1.58 -20.74 33.97
C LEU A 465 0.67 -20.26 32.84
N LEU A 466 0.09 -21.18 32.07
CA LEU A 466 -0.89 -20.87 31.03
C LEU A 466 -2.09 -20.09 31.59
N ARG A 467 -2.60 -20.46 32.77
CA ARG A 467 -3.69 -19.76 33.44
C ARG A 467 -3.29 -18.32 33.81
N LYS A 468 -2.12 -18.13 34.41
CA LYS A 468 -1.60 -16.78 34.73
C LYS A 468 -1.42 -15.92 33.48
N ALA A 469 -0.87 -16.51 32.41
CA ALA A 469 -0.71 -15.85 31.12
C ALA A 469 -2.07 -15.49 30.49
N ALA A 470 -3.07 -16.37 30.57
CA ALA A 470 -4.42 -16.11 30.08
C ALA A 470 -5.09 -14.96 30.84
N TYR A 471 -4.92 -14.87 32.17
CA TYR A 471 -5.42 -13.71 32.93
C TYR A 471 -4.74 -12.40 32.50
N LEU A 472 -3.42 -12.39 32.31
CA LEU A 472 -2.73 -11.20 31.79
C LEU A 472 -3.18 -10.83 30.38
N HIS A 473 -3.39 -11.81 29.51
CA HIS A 473 -3.91 -11.60 28.17
C HIS A 473 -5.32 -11.01 28.22
N ALA A 474 -6.20 -11.53 29.07
CA ALA A 474 -7.55 -11.00 29.26
C ALA A 474 -7.53 -9.55 29.73
N ILE A 475 -6.65 -9.21 30.70
CA ILE A 475 -6.44 -7.82 31.14
C ILE A 475 -5.95 -6.94 29.99
N SER A 476 -4.99 -7.41 29.19
CA SER A 476 -4.49 -6.67 28.03
C SER A 476 -5.58 -6.42 26.98
N THR A 477 -6.38 -7.43 26.66
CA THR A 477 -7.51 -7.31 25.73
C THR A 477 -8.57 -6.35 26.28
N PHE A 478 -8.87 -6.43 27.57
CA PHE A 478 -9.80 -5.53 28.25
C PHE A 478 -9.33 -4.07 28.15
N ILE A 479 -8.06 -3.79 28.48
CA ILE A 479 -7.48 -2.44 28.35
C ILE A 479 -7.60 -1.94 26.91
N TRP A 480 -7.32 -2.79 25.93
CA TRP A 480 -7.39 -2.42 24.51
C TRP A 480 -8.82 -2.09 24.06
N VAL A 481 -9.80 -2.91 24.45
CA VAL A 481 -11.22 -2.69 24.13
C VAL A 481 -11.78 -1.46 24.86
N CYS A 482 -11.39 -1.22 26.11
CA CYS A 482 -11.87 -0.09 26.90
C CYS A 482 -11.16 1.23 26.58
N SER A 483 -9.98 1.20 25.94
CA SER A 483 -9.17 2.40 25.68
C SER A 483 -9.95 3.51 24.95
N PRO A 484 -10.68 3.26 23.84
CA PRO A 484 -11.46 4.32 23.17
C PRO A 484 -12.56 4.92 24.05
N PHE A 485 -13.18 4.11 24.92
CA PHE A 485 -14.22 4.57 25.85
C PHE A 485 -13.63 5.48 26.93
N LEU A 486 -12.52 5.08 27.55
CA LEU A 486 -11.84 5.88 28.57
C LEU A 486 -11.30 7.20 27.97
N VAL A 487 -10.80 7.17 26.73
CA VAL A 487 -10.39 8.39 26.00
C VAL A 487 -11.59 9.30 25.75
N ARG A 488 -12.73 8.75 25.32
CA ARG A 488 -13.95 9.54 25.09
C ARG A 488 -14.47 10.18 26.38
N LEU A 489 -14.49 9.44 27.49
CA LEU A 489 -14.89 9.95 28.80
C LEU A 489 -13.96 11.06 29.30
N SER A 490 -12.65 10.84 29.25
CA SER A 490 -11.67 11.85 29.67
C SER A 490 -11.77 13.13 28.84
N THR A 491 -11.92 13.00 27.53
CA THR A 491 -12.05 14.15 26.62
C THR A 491 -13.42 14.85 26.77
N GLY A 492 -14.48 14.13 27.13
CA GLY A 492 -15.81 14.69 27.36
C GLY A 492 -15.97 15.38 28.72
N LEU A 493 -15.28 14.90 29.76
CA LEU A 493 -15.32 15.48 31.11
C LEU A 493 -14.40 16.70 31.28
N GLY A 494 -13.34 16.81 30.47
CA GLY A 494 -12.37 17.92 30.52
C GLY A 494 -12.97 19.33 30.53
N PRO A 495 -13.93 19.68 29.64
CA PRO A 495 -14.52 21.01 29.60
C PRO A 495 -15.39 21.29 30.83
N CYS A 496 -16.11 20.28 31.31
CA CYS A 496 -17.00 20.42 32.47
C CYS A 496 -16.20 20.56 33.79
N LEU A 497 -14.95 20.07 33.86
CA LEU A 497 -14.03 20.27 34.99
C LEU A 497 -13.30 21.62 34.95
N TRP A 498 -13.02 22.18 33.77
CA TRP A 498 -12.29 23.44 33.62
C TRP A 498 -13.19 24.70 33.73
N GLY A 499 -14.47 24.55 34.07
CA GLY A 499 -15.41 25.67 34.24
C GLY A 499 -15.81 26.40 32.94
N SER A 500 -15.23 26.03 31.80
CA SER A 500 -15.65 26.45 30.46
C SER A 500 -16.80 25.55 30.01
N GLY A 501 -18.04 26.04 30.15
CA GLY A 501 -19.29 25.29 29.92
C GLY A 501 -19.24 24.23 28.82
N CYS A 502 -19.82 23.06 29.10
CA CYS A 502 -19.74 21.87 28.26
C CYS A 502 -20.14 22.19 26.79
N PRO A 503 -19.22 22.11 25.81
CA PRO A 503 -19.56 22.37 24.42
C PRO A 503 -20.39 21.19 23.90
N GLY A 504 -21.70 21.39 23.77
CA GLY A 504 -22.57 20.46 23.04
C GLY A 504 -23.55 19.60 23.85
N MET A 505 -23.94 20.04 25.06
CA MET A 505 -25.21 19.58 25.67
C MET A 505 -26.28 20.68 25.62
N ALA A 506 -26.23 21.55 24.60
CA ALA A 506 -27.30 22.48 24.30
C ALA A 506 -28.29 21.83 23.32
N ARG A 507 -29.44 21.41 23.86
CA ARG A 507 -30.74 21.25 23.18
C ARG A 507 -30.91 20.05 22.23
N ALA A 508 -30.85 18.84 22.77
CA ALA A 508 -31.70 17.75 22.29
C ALA A 508 -32.90 17.65 23.25
N GLN A 509 -33.95 18.45 23.01
CA GLN A 509 -35.27 18.18 23.56
C GLN A 509 -35.76 16.87 22.94
N TRP A 510 -35.60 15.77 23.67
CA TRP A 510 -36.40 14.59 23.46
C TRP A 510 -37.83 14.92 23.89
N THR A 511 -38.67 15.35 22.95
CA THR A 511 -40.11 15.17 23.08
C THR A 511 -40.42 13.77 22.54
N PRO A 512 -40.87 12.81 23.37
CA PRO A 512 -41.43 11.57 22.86
C PRO A 512 -42.76 11.86 22.12
N PRO A 513 -43.21 10.96 21.22
CA PRO A 513 -44.40 11.15 20.40
C PRO A 513 -45.69 11.36 21.20
#